data_AF-A0A6S7HAQ4-F1
#
_entry.id   AF-A0A6S7HAQ4-F1
#
_cell.length_a   1.000
_cell.length_b   1.000
_cell.length_c   1.000
_cell.angle_alpha   90.00
_cell.angle_beta   90.00
_cell.angle_gamma   90.00
#
_symmetry.space_group_name_H-M   'P 1'
#
loop_
_entity.id
_entity.type
_entity.pdbx_description
1 polymer ?
#
loop_
_entity_poly.entity_id
_entity_poly.type
_entity_poly.pdbx_seq_one_letter_code
_entity_poly.pdbx_strand_id
1 'polypeptide(L)'
;KLPLLEDNLIAFGTDGEKALYNQFRKKFKIAVHVRCIGHFRENCKTHLKGVSLKNQNKILNDIFGKNIEDTYYGGLIDCESEDIFTATLNSSIDAWHAIVPDRFIAWFRTVIPEILSSMLAPVREKAGL
;
A
#
# COMPACT_ATOMS: atom_id res chain seq x y z
N LYS A 1 21.93 -25.35 -11.53
CA LYS A 1 20.79 -24.50 -11.95
C LYS A 1 19.55 -25.07 -11.27
N LEU A 2 18.80 -24.28 -10.49
CA LEU A 2 17.46 -24.65 -10.01
C LEU A 2 16.47 -24.14 -11.06
N PRO A 3 16.14 -24.94 -12.09
CA PRO A 3 15.35 -24.49 -13.24
C PRO A 3 13.87 -24.33 -12.87
N LEU A 4 13.46 -24.88 -11.73
CA LEU A 4 12.06 -24.97 -11.31
C LEU A 4 11.51 -23.70 -10.66
N LEU A 5 12.35 -22.76 -10.20
CA LEU A 5 11.88 -21.57 -9.49
C LEU A 5 11.62 -20.39 -10.42
N GLU A 6 12.36 -20.27 -11.54
CA GLU A 6 12.29 -19.11 -12.43
C GLU A 6 10.97 -19.06 -13.20
N ASP A 7 10.45 -20.22 -13.60
CA ASP A 7 9.23 -20.33 -14.41
C ASP A 7 7.95 -20.56 -13.59
N ASN A 8 8.07 -20.91 -12.29
CA ASN A 8 6.91 -21.24 -11.44
C ASN A 8 6.66 -20.24 -10.30
N LEU A 9 7.48 -19.19 -10.16
CA LEU A 9 7.24 -18.16 -9.16
C LEU A 9 6.04 -17.29 -9.58
N ILE A 10 4.93 -17.40 -8.84
CA ILE A 10 3.70 -16.65 -9.13
C ILE A 10 3.73 -15.23 -8.53
N ALA A 11 4.44 -15.03 -7.42
CA ALA A 11 4.53 -13.74 -6.75
C ALA A 11 5.80 -13.59 -5.91
N PHE A 12 6.22 -12.35 -5.67
CA PHE A 12 7.26 -12.00 -4.70
C PHE A 12 6.92 -10.72 -3.95
N GLY A 13 7.31 -10.68 -2.66
CA GLY A 13 7.11 -9.53 -1.79
C GLY A 13 8.39 -8.72 -1.57
N THR A 14 8.29 -7.40 -1.47
CA THR A 14 9.38 -6.55 -0.96
C THR A 14 8.89 -5.59 0.11
N ASP A 15 9.79 -5.06 0.93
CA ASP A 15 9.51 -4.00 1.92
C ASP A 15 9.39 -2.59 1.28
N GLY A 16 9.64 -2.47 -0.03
CA GLY A 16 9.74 -1.22 -0.76
C GLY A 16 11.17 -0.88 -1.20
N GLU A 17 12.16 -1.74 -0.92
CA GLU A 17 13.52 -1.55 -1.41
C GLU A 17 13.59 -1.70 -2.94
N LYS A 18 13.80 -0.57 -3.63
CA LYS A 18 13.84 -0.50 -5.10
C LYS A 18 14.93 -1.37 -5.71
N ALA A 19 16.08 -1.50 -5.04
CA ALA A 19 17.18 -2.33 -5.52
C ALA A 19 16.76 -3.81 -5.60
N LEU A 20 16.15 -4.32 -4.53
CA LEU A 20 15.58 -5.68 -4.49
C LEU A 20 14.48 -5.84 -5.53
N TYR A 21 13.49 -4.95 -5.56
CA TYR A 21 12.41 -4.98 -6.55
C TYR A 21 12.97 -5.05 -7.98
N ASN A 22 13.92 -4.19 -8.33
CA ASN A 22 14.48 -4.13 -9.69
C ASN A 22 15.23 -5.42 -10.07
N GLN A 23 15.95 -6.03 -9.12
CA GLN A 23 16.66 -7.29 -9.38
C GLN A 23 15.69 -8.46 -9.55
N PHE A 24 14.67 -8.55 -8.68
CA PHE A 24 13.65 -9.59 -8.78
C PHE A 24 12.82 -9.43 -10.05
N ARG A 25 12.45 -8.20 -10.43
CA ARG A 25 11.66 -7.94 -11.64
C ARG A 25 12.39 -8.31 -12.93
N LYS A 26 13.72 -8.15 -12.98
CA LYS A 26 14.55 -8.61 -14.11
C LYS A 26 14.52 -10.13 -14.26
N LYS A 27 14.49 -10.83 -13.14
CA LYS A 27 14.57 -12.30 -13.07
C LYS A 27 13.20 -12.98 -13.22
N PHE A 28 12.19 -12.48 -12.54
CA PHE A 28 10.83 -13.04 -12.46
C PHE A 28 9.83 -12.10 -13.13
N LYS A 29 9.87 -12.04 -14.45
CA LYS A 29 9.11 -11.06 -15.24
C LYS A 29 7.59 -11.25 -15.17
N ILE A 30 7.15 -12.50 -14.99
CA ILE A 30 5.73 -12.88 -14.93
C ILE A 30 5.17 -12.85 -13.51
N ALA A 31 6.03 -12.89 -12.49
CA ALA A 31 5.60 -12.92 -11.10
C ALA A 31 4.97 -11.58 -10.70
N VAL A 32 3.89 -11.65 -9.92
CA VAL A 32 3.24 -10.49 -9.32
C VAL A 32 4.13 -9.93 -8.21
N HIS A 33 4.36 -8.62 -8.24
CA HIS A 33 5.04 -7.94 -7.15
C HIS A 33 4.01 -7.44 -6.14
N VAL A 34 4.23 -7.77 -4.86
CA VAL A 34 3.47 -7.18 -3.75
C VAL A 34 4.39 -6.41 -2.82
N ARG A 35 3.93 -5.26 -2.33
CA ARG A 35 4.63 -4.54 -1.27
C ARG A 35 4.11 -4.99 0.09
N CYS A 36 5.01 -5.15 1.04
CA CYS A 36 4.68 -5.44 2.42
C CYS A 36 3.85 -4.31 3.04
N ILE A 37 2.58 -4.59 3.35
CA ILE A 37 1.65 -3.66 4.02
C ILE A 37 2.21 -3.20 5.38
N GLY A 38 2.83 -4.10 6.14
CA GLY A 38 3.42 -3.78 7.45
C GLY A 38 4.49 -2.70 7.35
N HIS A 39 5.45 -2.86 6.43
CA HIS A 39 6.50 -1.86 6.21
C HIS A 39 5.94 -0.54 5.66
N PHE A 40 4.95 -0.59 4.77
CA PHE A 40 4.29 0.62 4.30
C PHE A 40 3.56 1.36 5.43
N ARG A 41 2.93 0.65 6.36
CA ARG A 41 2.30 1.22 7.55
C ARG A 41 3.32 1.93 8.46
N GLU A 42 4.50 1.34 8.66
CA GLU A 42 5.58 2.01 9.43
C GLU A 42 6.13 3.24 8.70
N ASN A 43 6.20 3.22 7.37
CA ASN A 43 6.54 4.41 6.58
C ASN A 43 5.51 5.53 6.80
N CYS A 44 4.21 5.21 6.73
CA CYS A 44 3.15 6.18 7.04
C CYS A 44 3.32 6.76 8.46
N LYS A 45 3.52 5.92 9.48
CA LYS A 45 3.77 6.37 10.86
C LYS A 45 4.97 7.29 10.97
N THR A 46 6.04 6.99 10.25
CA THR A 46 7.26 7.83 10.22
C THR A 46 6.99 9.21 9.64
N HIS A 47 6.23 9.30 8.55
CA HIS A 47 5.84 10.57 7.95
C HIS A 47 4.78 11.34 8.76
N LEU A 48 4.05 10.66 9.63
CA LEU A 48 3.09 11.24 10.57
C LEU A 48 3.71 11.64 11.93
N LYS A 49 5.04 11.55 12.09
CA LYS A 49 5.71 12.00 13.32
C LYS A 49 5.36 13.47 13.63
N GLY A 50 4.98 13.72 14.89
CA GLY A 50 4.53 15.01 15.38
C GLY A 50 3.02 15.28 15.21
N VAL A 51 2.27 14.40 14.55
CA VAL A 51 0.80 14.43 14.50
C VAL A 51 0.23 13.78 15.76
N SER A 52 -0.93 14.21 16.26
CA SER A 52 -1.58 13.59 17.42
C SER A 52 -1.95 12.13 17.14
N LEU A 53 -1.87 11.24 18.15
CA LEU A 53 -2.18 9.81 17.97
C LEU A 53 -3.59 9.58 17.40
N LYS A 54 -4.56 10.40 17.81
CA LYS A 54 -5.93 10.36 17.27
C LYS A 54 -5.93 10.57 15.74
N ASN A 55 -5.24 11.60 15.27
CA ASN A 55 -5.18 11.91 13.84
C ASN A 55 -4.34 10.87 13.08
N GLN A 56 -3.24 10.38 13.67
CA GLN A 56 -2.46 9.29 13.08
C GLN A 56 -3.32 8.05 12.86
N ASN A 57 -4.06 7.61 13.88
CA ASN A 57 -4.93 6.45 13.78
C ASN A 57 -6.03 6.64 12.74
N LYS A 58 -6.61 7.85 12.62
CA LYS A 58 -7.58 8.15 11.56
C LYS A 58 -6.96 7.91 10.18
N ILE A 59 -5.79 8.48 9.90
CA ILE A 59 -5.12 8.34 8.60
C ILE A 59 -4.75 6.88 8.32
N LEU A 60 -4.21 6.18 9.31
CA LEU A 60 -3.85 4.78 9.16
C LEU A 60 -5.08 3.91 8.89
N ASN A 61 -6.21 4.17 9.55
CA ASN A 61 -7.45 3.44 9.30
C ASN A 61 -8.03 3.76 7.91
N ASP A 62 -7.95 5.02 7.47
CA ASP A 62 -8.40 5.41 6.13
C ASP A 62 -7.54 4.70 5.05
N ILE A 63 -6.25 4.49 5.28
CA ILE A 63 -5.34 3.79 4.33
C ILE A 63 -5.48 2.27 4.39
N PHE A 64 -5.46 1.68 5.59
CA PHE A 64 -5.26 0.24 5.81
C PHE A 64 -6.53 -0.51 6.26
N GLY A 65 -7.64 0.20 6.39
CA GLY A 65 -8.86 -0.32 6.99
C GLY A 65 -8.78 -0.42 8.51
N LYS A 66 -9.90 -0.80 9.11
CA LYS A 66 -10.07 -0.95 10.57
C LYS A 66 -11.07 -2.05 10.90
N ASN A 67 -10.90 -2.66 12.05
CA ASN A 67 -11.93 -3.49 12.66
C ASN A 67 -12.78 -2.63 13.58
N ILE A 68 -14.10 -2.74 13.44
CA ILE A 68 -15.05 -2.24 14.43
C ILE A 68 -15.86 -3.46 14.87
N GLU A 69 -15.73 -3.81 16.15
CA GLU A 69 -16.28 -5.06 16.70
C GLU A 69 -15.77 -6.25 15.86
N ASP A 70 -16.69 -7.05 15.30
CA ASP A 70 -16.38 -8.22 14.47
C ASP A 70 -16.40 -7.94 12.96
N THR A 71 -16.55 -6.66 12.57
CA THR A 71 -16.61 -6.27 11.16
C THR A 71 -15.35 -5.54 10.71
N TYR A 72 -14.74 -6.04 9.64
CA TYR A 72 -13.66 -5.36 8.95
C TYR A 72 -14.21 -4.34 7.95
N TYR A 73 -13.71 -3.11 8.04
CA TYR A 73 -13.97 -2.03 7.09
C TYR A 73 -12.69 -1.76 6.31
N GLY A 74 -12.71 -2.05 5.00
CA GLY A 74 -11.57 -1.84 4.11
C GLY A 74 -11.15 -0.37 4.01
N GLY A 75 -9.85 -0.15 3.82
CA GLY A 75 -9.27 1.16 3.54
C GLY A 75 -8.92 1.31 2.06
N LEU A 76 -8.11 2.34 1.75
CA LEU A 76 -7.65 2.62 0.40
C LEU A 76 -6.97 1.42 -0.28
N ILE A 77 -6.14 0.65 0.45
CA ILE A 77 -5.44 -0.51 -0.14
C ILE A 77 -6.36 -1.71 -0.43
N ASP A 78 -7.62 -1.65 0.02
CA ASP A 78 -8.64 -2.68 -0.20
C ASP A 78 -9.57 -2.33 -1.36
N CYS A 79 -9.35 -1.20 -2.04
CA CYS A 79 -10.12 -0.84 -3.23
C CYS A 79 -9.89 -1.85 -4.38
N GLU A 80 -10.98 -2.19 -5.07
CA GLU A 80 -11.02 -3.17 -6.16
C GLU A 80 -10.50 -2.63 -7.51
N SER A 81 -10.30 -1.32 -7.62
CA SER A 81 -9.78 -0.69 -8.84
C SER A 81 -9.08 0.63 -8.54
N GLU A 82 -8.27 1.08 -9.50
CA GLU A 82 -7.62 2.40 -9.43
C GLU A 82 -8.66 3.54 -9.42
N ASP A 83 -9.79 3.38 -10.10
CA ASP A 83 -10.87 4.36 -10.12
C ASP A 83 -11.54 4.49 -8.74
N ILE A 84 -11.85 3.36 -8.10
CA ILE A 84 -12.42 3.34 -6.75
C ILE A 84 -11.40 3.90 -5.74
N PHE A 85 -10.13 3.54 -5.88
CA PHE A 85 -9.05 4.11 -5.06
C PHE A 85 -9.01 5.63 -5.18
N THR A 86 -9.03 6.14 -6.41
CA THR A 86 -8.93 7.59 -6.69
C THR A 86 -10.13 8.34 -6.14
N ALA A 87 -11.35 7.83 -6.35
CA ALA A 87 -12.57 8.41 -5.79
C ALA A 87 -12.56 8.44 -4.25
N THR A 88 -12.13 7.33 -3.63
CA THR A 88 -12.03 7.22 -2.17
C THR A 88 -10.97 8.15 -1.59
N LEU A 89 -9.81 8.25 -2.26
CA LEU A 89 -8.73 9.15 -1.86
C LEU A 89 -9.18 10.61 -1.96
N ASN A 90 -9.80 11.02 -3.06
CA ASN A 90 -10.28 12.38 -3.25
C ASN A 90 -11.32 12.77 -2.18
N SER A 91 -12.18 11.82 -1.78
CA SER A 91 -13.15 12.05 -0.69
C SER A 91 -12.49 12.15 0.69
N SER A 92 -11.29 11.60 0.86
CA SER A 92 -10.56 11.58 2.14
C SER A 92 -9.53 12.71 2.27
N ILE A 93 -8.93 13.15 1.15
CA ILE A 93 -7.75 14.03 1.12
C ILE A 93 -8.04 15.40 1.74
N ASP A 94 -9.25 15.94 1.54
CA ASP A 94 -9.67 17.22 2.10
C ASP A 94 -9.75 17.16 3.63
N ALA A 95 -10.31 16.08 4.16
CA ALA A 95 -10.34 15.83 5.60
C ALA A 95 -8.93 15.62 6.17
N TRP A 96 -8.01 15.08 5.37
CA TRP A 96 -6.63 14.90 5.79
C TRP A 96 -5.88 16.23 5.90
N HIS A 97 -6.04 17.16 4.95
CA HIS A 97 -5.43 18.49 5.00
C HIS A 97 -5.71 19.24 6.31
N ALA A 98 -6.86 19.00 6.94
CA ALA A 98 -7.22 19.61 8.22
C ALA A 98 -6.48 19.02 9.45
N ILE A 99 -5.90 17.81 9.33
CA ILE A 99 -5.43 17.03 10.49
C ILE A 99 -3.98 16.54 10.40
N VAL A 100 -3.36 16.63 9.22
CA VAL A 100 -1.94 16.32 8.98
C VAL A 100 -1.23 17.46 8.24
N PRO A 101 0.08 17.62 8.42
CA PRO A 101 0.83 18.61 7.68
C PRO A 101 0.91 18.28 6.17
N ASP A 102 0.94 19.30 5.32
CA ASP A 102 0.98 19.15 3.86
C ASP A 102 2.13 18.29 3.36
N ARG A 103 3.26 18.24 4.09
CA ARG A 103 4.38 17.35 3.79
C ARG A 103 3.98 15.87 3.72
N PHE A 104 3.02 15.45 4.55
CA PHE A 104 2.51 14.08 4.52
C PHE A 104 1.68 13.85 3.27
N ILE A 105 0.79 14.78 2.92
CA ILE A 105 -0.04 14.70 1.71
C ILE A 105 0.83 14.66 0.45
N ALA A 106 1.81 15.55 0.37
CA ALA A 106 2.76 15.61 -0.73
C ALA A 106 3.53 14.30 -0.87
N TRP A 107 4.04 13.74 0.24
CA TRP A 107 4.71 12.44 0.24
C TRP A 107 3.77 11.30 -0.15
N PHE A 108 2.55 11.25 0.41
CA PHE A 108 1.60 10.18 0.13
C PHE A 108 1.25 10.13 -1.37
N ARG A 109 1.12 11.29 -2.02
CA ARG A 109 0.93 11.36 -3.48
C ARG A 109 2.08 10.72 -4.26
N THR A 110 3.32 10.79 -3.77
CA THR A 110 4.48 10.16 -4.44
C THR A 110 4.47 8.64 -4.40
N VAL A 111 3.77 8.04 -3.43
CA VAL A 111 3.69 6.57 -3.26
C VAL A 111 2.43 5.96 -3.86
N ILE A 112 1.49 6.78 -4.39
CA ILE A 112 0.28 6.28 -5.05
C ILE A 112 0.60 5.29 -6.18
N PRO A 113 1.52 5.55 -7.13
CA PRO A 113 1.80 4.59 -8.20
C PRO A 113 2.27 3.22 -7.67
N GLU A 114 2.98 3.22 -6.54
CA GLU A 114 3.42 1.99 -5.88
C GLU A 114 2.25 1.26 -5.21
N ILE A 115 1.33 1.98 -4.56
CA ILE A 115 0.11 1.39 -3.99
C ILE A 115 -0.72 0.71 -5.09
N LEU A 116 -1.00 1.44 -6.18
CA LEU A 116 -1.82 0.95 -7.29
C LEU A 116 -1.22 -0.33 -7.91
N SER A 117 0.09 -0.37 -8.09
CA SER A 117 0.78 -1.47 -8.76
C SER A 117 1.12 -2.67 -7.86
N SER A 118 1.12 -2.53 -6.52
CA SER A 118 1.66 -3.56 -5.63
C SER A 118 0.88 -3.83 -4.34
N MET A 119 -0.23 -3.12 -4.07
CA MET A 119 -0.92 -3.21 -2.78
C MET A 119 -2.45 -3.33 -2.86
N LEU A 120 -3.08 -2.90 -3.97
CA LEU A 120 -4.53 -3.02 -4.13
C LEU A 120 -5.03 -4.47 -4.00
N ALA A 121 -6.30 -4.64 -3.64
CA ALA A 121 -6.92 -5.95 -3.47
C ALA A 121 -6.71 -6.88 -4.69
N PRO A 122 -6.95 -6.45 -5.95
CA PRO A 122 -6.76 -7.34 -7.10
C PRO A 122 -5.30 -7.75 -7.33
N VAL A 123 -4.33 -6.94 -6.88
CA VAL A 123 -2.91 -7.28 -6.99
C VAL A 123 -2.56 -8.36 -5.96
N ARG A 124 -3.08 -8.22 -4.73
CA ARG A 124 -2.91 -9.19 -3.65
C ARG A 124 -3.59 -10.52 -3.98
N GLU A 125 -4.80 -10.48 -4.51
CA GLU A 125 -5.53 -11.68 -4.95
C GLU A 125 -4.76 -12.45 -6.03
N LYS A 126 -4.20 -11.75 -7.03
CA LYS A 126 -3.34 -12.36 -8.06
C LYS A 126 -2.06 -12.99 -7.48
N ALA A 127 -1.60 -12.49 -6.34
CA ALA A 127 -0.48 -13.06 -5.60
C ALA A 127 -0.90 -14.17 -4.60
N GLY A 128 -2.19 -14.46 -4.47
CA GLY A 128 -2.74 -15.45 -3.54
C GLY A 128 -2.84 -14.97 -2.09
N LEU A 129 -3.02 -13.66 -1.87
CA LEU A 129 -3.13 -13.01 -0.56
C LEU A 129 -4.52 -12.41 -0.31
#